data_AF-A0A953RME9-F1
#
_entry.id   AF-A0A953RME9-F1
#
_cell.length_a   1.000
_cell.length_b   1.000
_cell.length_c   1.000
_cell.angle_alpha   90.00
_cell.angle_beta   90.00
_cell.angle_gamma   90.00
#
_symmetry.space_group_name_H-M   'P 1'
#
loop_
_entity.id
_entity.type
_entity.pdbx_description
1 polymer ?
#
loop_
_entity_poly.entity_id
_entity_poly.type
_entity_poly.pdbx_seq_one_letter_code
_entity_poly.pdbx_strand_id
1 'polypeptide(L)'
;MLLAAEEAGESTATPLVVGIGASAGGLEAFTALLSHLPDDTGMAFVLIQHLDPKHESHLTELLSKECKMPVAEVKGATRSRGNHVYVIPPRFNLGISDGVLQTAPRPDGGRNMPVDSFFRALAQDRGSRALGVVLSGTASDGTPRRRGRAKGAKRGLCALRLGRLPVARAQGCPA
;
A
#
# COMPACT_ATOMS: atom_id res chain seq x y z
N MET A 1 -4.15 -42.37 3.09
CA MET A 1 -3.06 -41.44 3.47
C MET A 1 -3.55 -40.04 3.15
N LEU A 2 -4.14 -39.39 4.15
CA LEU A 2 -4.77 -38.07 4.04
C LEU A 2 -3.65 -37.03 4.21
N LEU A 3 -3.36 -36.24 3.18
CA LEU A 3 -2.45 -35.10 3.30
C LEU A 3 -3.20 -33.99 4.05
N ALA A 4 -2.80 -33.76 5.29
CA ALA A 4 -3.13 -32.54 6.00
C ALA A 4 -2.51 -31.36 5.25
N ALA A 5 -3.34 -30.43 4.80
CA ALA A 5 -2.86 -29.13 4.37
C ALA A 5 -2.27 -28.43 5.60
N GLU A 6 -1.00 -28.00 5.50
CA GLU A 6 -0.38 -27.14 6.50
C GLU A 6 -1.13 -25.80 6.51
N GLU A 7 -1.96 -25.60 7.53
CA GLU A 7 -2.59 -24.33 7.85
C GLU A 7 -1.47 -23.33 8.21
N ALA A 8 -1.14 -22.46 7.26
CA ALA A 8 -0.21 -21.35 7.47
C ALA A 8 -0.71 -20.53 8.67
N GLY A 9 0.06 -20.56 9.76
CA GLY A 9 -0.34 -19.98 11.04
C GLY A 9 -0.77 -18.52 10.91
N GLU A 10 -2.06 -18.26 11.11
CA GLU A 10 -2.59 -16.91 11.18
C GLU A 10 -2.09 -16.28 12.49
N SER A 11 -1.06 -15.43 12.38
CA SER A 11 -0.54 -14.66 13.51
C SER A 11 -1.65 -13.81 14.11
N THR A 12 -1.99 -14.08 15.37
CA THR A 12 -2.99 -13.34 16.17
C THR A 12 -2.55 -11.91 16.51
N ALA A 13 -1.33 -11.52 16.15
CA ALA A 13 -0.82 -10.18 16.34
C ALA A 13 -1.36 -9.24 15.26
N THR A 14 -1.89 -8.08 15.68
CA THR A 14 -2.39 -7.07 14.74
C THR A 14 -1.26 -6.61 13.80
N PRO A 15 -1.32 -6.75 12.47
CA PRO A 15 -0.14 -6.50 11.64
C PRO A 15 0.30 -5.02 11.66
N LEU A 16 1.59 -4.74 11.43
CA LEU A 16 1.99 -3.39 11.03
C LEU A 16 1.44 -3.12 9.63
N VAL A 17 0.81 -1.97 9.44
CA VAL A 17 0.20 -1.61 8.16
C VAL A 17 1.07 -0.58 7.45
N VAL A 18 1.57 -0.96 6.29
CA VAL A 18 2.39 -0.12 5.40
C VAL A 18 1.48 0.46 4.33
N GLY A 19 1.20 1.76 4.38
CA GLY A 19 0.53 2.49 3.32
C GLY A 19 1.54 2.99 2.28
N ILE A 20 1.35 2.64 1.01
CA ILE A 20 2.22 3.02 -0.09
C ILE A 20 1.45 3.94 -1.03
N GLY A 21 1.91 5.17 -1.18
CA GLY A 21 1.40 6.13 -2.16
C GLY A 21 2.25 6.10 -3.43
N ALA A 22 1.61 5.94 -4.58
CA ALA A 22 2.27 5.88 -5.88
C ALA A 22 1.48 6.65 -6.96
N SER A 23 2.20 7.16 -7.96
CA SER A 23 1.63 7.85 -9.14
C SER A 23 2.35 7.35 -10.40
N ALA A 24 2.72 8.20 -11.36
CA ALA A 24 3.44 7.76 -12.56
C ALA A 24 4.80 7.12 -12.24
N GLY A 25 5.03 5.87 -12.68
CA GLY A 25 6.26 5.11 -12.43
C GLY A 25 6.38 4.47 -11.04
N GLY A 26 5.34 4.61 -10.21
CA GLY A 26 5.35 4.07 -8.85
C GLY A 26 5.02 2.58 -8.78
N LEU A 27 4.38 2.03 -9.82
CA LEU A 27 4.07 0.60 -9.90
C LEU A 27 5.37 -0.21 -10.03
N GLU A 28 6.27 0.17 -10.93
CA GLU A 28 7.55 -0.48 -11.15
C GLU A 28 8.41 -0.45 -9.87
N ALA A 29 8.41 0.68 -9.16
CA ALA A 29 9.09 0.81 -7.89
C ALA A 29 8.48 -0.08 -6.80
N PHE A 30 7.15 -0.22 -6.78
CA PHE A 30 6.47 -1.09 -5.82
C PHE A 30 6.69 -2.57 -6.13
N THR A 31 6.63 -2.95 -7.40
CA THR A 31 6.95 -4.30 -7.87
C THR A 31 8.38 -4.67 -7.49
N ALA A 32 9.36 -3.79 -7.73
CA ALA A 32 10.74 -4.02 -7.33
C ALA A 32 10.90 -4.13 -5.80
N LEU A 33 10.12 -3.39 -5.02
CA LEU A 33 10.10 -3.55 -3.56
C LEU A 33 9.57 -4.94 -3.17
N LEU A 34 8.42 -5.34 -3.72
CA LEU A 34 7.79 -6.62 -3.39
C LEU A 34 8.64 -7.84 -3.79
N SER A 35 9.38 -7.77 -4.91
CA SER A 35 10.22 -8.89 -5.37
C SER A 35 11.44 -9.16 -4.47
N HIS A 36 11.81 -8.21 -3.62
CA HIS A 36 12.92 -8.35 -2.65
C HIS A 36 12.44 -8.59 -1.21
N LEU A 37 11.12 -8.59 -0.97
CA LEU A 37 10.56 -8.89 0.34
C LEU A 37 10.29 -10.38 0.49
N PRO A 38 10.50 -10.96 1.69
CA PRO A 38 10.00 -12.29 1.98
C PRO A 38 8.46 -12.27 2.01
N ASP A 39 7.84 -13.44 1.91
CA ASP A 39 6.38 -13.58 1.95
C ASP A 39 5.81 -13.64 3.38
N ASP A 40 6.66 -13.72 4.40
CA ASP A 40 6.29 -13.89 5.82
C ASP A 40 6.61 -12.67 6.72
N THR A 41 6.66 -11.48 6.13
CA THR A 41 7.02 -10.21 6.82
C THR A 41 6.23 -9.87 8.10
N GLY A 42 5.05 -10.45 8.29
CA GLY A 42 4.07 -10.07 9.32
C GLY A 42 3.40 -8.72 9.07
N MET A 43 3.64 -8.07 7.93
CA MET A 43 3.13 -6.74 7.57
C MET A 43 1.99 -6.82 6.56
N ALA A 44 1.07 -5.84 6.63
CA ALA A 44 0.03 -5.64 5.63
C ALA A 44 0.44 -4.47 4.73
N PHE A 45 0.56 -4.69 3.42
CA PHE A 45 0.90 -3.66 2.45
C PHE A 45 -0.37 -3.12 1.78
N VAL A 46 -0.53 -1.81 1.71
CA VAL A 46 -1.70 -1.17 1.11
C VAL A 46 -1.26 -0.14 0.07
N LEU A 47 -1.42 -0.47 -1.21
CA LEU A 47 -1.05 0.38 -2.33
C LEU A 47 -2.21 1.32 -2.73
N ILE A 48 -1.97 2.61 -2.57
CA ILE A 48 -2.79 3.71 -3.07
C ILE A 48 -2.12 4.27 -4.33
N GLN A 49 -2.47 3.69 -5.47
CA GLN A 49 -2.02 4.16 -6.78
C GLN A 49 -2.99 5.24 -7.29
N HIS A 50 -2.44 6.35 -7.81
CA HIS A 50 -3.22 7.29 -8.62
C HIS A 50 -3.61 6.58 -9.93
N LEU A 51 -4.82 6.04 -9.96
CA LEU A 51 -5.42 5.39 -11.12
C LEU A 51 -6.26 6.38 -11.92
N ASP A 52 -6.24 6.24 -13.24
CA ASP A 52 -7.22 6.87 -14.11
C ASP A 52 -8.58 6.17 -13.89
N PRO A 53 -9.64 6.90 -13.46
CA PRO A 53 -10.95 6.32 -13.22
C PRO A 53 -11.63 5.74 -14.48
N LYS A 54 -11.13 6.04 -15.69
CA LYS A 54 -11.68 5.55 -16.96
C LYS A 54 -11.10 4.22 -17.42
N HIS A 55 -10.00 3.76 -16.82
CA HIS A 55 -9.32 2.53 -17.19
C HIS A 55 -9.50 1.46 -16.12
N GLU A 56 -9.72 0.21 -16.54
CA GLU A 56 -9.70 -0.92 -15.63
C GLU A 56 -8.28 -1.11 -15.06
N SER A 57 -8.22 -1.47 -13.77
CA SER A 57 -6.96 -1.67 -13.07
C SER A 57 -6.56 -3.14 -13.18
N HIS A 58 -5.46 -3.42 -13.88
CA HIS A 58 -4.82 -4.74 -13.89
C HIS A 58 -3.79 -4.92 -12.75
N LEU A 59 -3.81 -4.04 -11.73
CA LEU A 59 -2.79 -4.01 -10.67
C LEU A 59 -2.69 -5.34 -9.92
N THR A 60 -3.82 -5.96 -9.57
CA THR A 60 -3.84 -7.23 -8.83
C THR A 60 -3.14 -8.33 -9.63
N GLU A 61 -3.45 -8.44 -10.92
CA GLU A 61 -2.86 -9.45 -11.80
C GLU A 61 -1.36 -9.21 -12.00
N LEU A 62 -0.96 -7.95 -12.22
CA LEU A 62 0.45 -7.60 -12.44
C LEU A 62 1.29 -7.87 -11.19
N LEU A 63 0.81 -7.46 -10.01
CA LEU A 63 1.55 -7.64 -8.76
C LEU A 63 1.58 -9.10 -8.31
N SER A 64 0.52 -9.89 -8.58
CA SER A 64 0.49 -11.32 -8.22
C SER A 64 1.52 -12.15 -9.00
N LYS A 65 1.96 -11.68 -10.17
CA LYS A 65 3.02 -12.36 -10.94
C LYS A 65 4.42 -12.12 -10.36
N GLU A 66 4.59 -11.04 -9.60
CA GLU A 66 5.88 -10.52 -9.18
C GLU A 66 6.13 -10.67 -7.67
N CYS A 67 5.13 -11.13 -6.91
CA CYS A 67 5.21 -11.34 -5.47
C CYS A 67 4.50 -12.65 -5.08
N LYS A 68 5.03 -13.31 -4.05
CA LYS A 68 4.45 -14.52 -3.46
C LYS A 68 3.33 -14.24 -2.46
N MET A 69 3.29 -13.03 -1.89
CA MET A 69 2.21 -12.63 -0.98
C MET A 69 0.88 -12.53 -1.75
N PRO A 70 -0.25 -12.97 -1.16
CA PRO A 70 -1.56 -12.77 -1.76
C PRO A 70 -1.83 -11.29 -2.03
N VAL A 71 -2.18 -10.98 -3.28
CA VAL A 71 -2.59 -9.64 -3.69
C VAL A 71 -4.11 -9.61 -3.88
N ALA A 72 -4.77 -8.66 -3.20
CA ALA A 72 -6.22 -8.51 -3.27
C ALA A 72 -6.62 -7.06 -3.49
N GLU A 73 -7.59 -6.83 -4.37
CA GLU A 73 -8.29 -5.56 -4.43
C GLU A 73 -9.23 -5.42 -3.23
N VAL A 74 -9.23 -4.25 -2.58
CA VAL A 74 -10.12 -4.00 -1.45
C VAL A 74 -11.56 -3.88 -1.93
N LYS A 75 -12.41 -4.81 -1.49
CA LYS A 75 -13.85 -4.82 -1.77
C LYS A 75 -14.63 -4.77 -0.46
N GLY A 76 -15.42 -3.71 -0.27
CA GLY A 76 -16.17 -3.51 0.96
C GLY A 76 -15.26 -3.41 2.20
N ALA A 77 -15.71 -3.97 3.31
CA ALA A 77 -14.94 -4.05 4.55
C ALA A 77 -13.95 -5.22 4.52
N THR A 78 -12.65 -4.91 4.41
CA THR A 78 -11.58 -5.91 4.32
C THR A 78 -10.61 -5.78 5.50
N ARG A 79 -10.50 -6.82 6.34
CA ARG A 79 -9.52 -6.86 7.43
C ARG A 79 -8.09 -6.88 6.88
N SER A 80 -7.23 -5.96 7.35
CA SER A 80 -5.80 -5.99 7.02
C SER A 80 -5.13 -7.16 7.73
N ARG A 81 -4.59 -8.12 6.98
CA ARG A 81 -3.83 -9.27 7.47
C ARG A 81 -2.35 -9.10 7.16
N GLY A 82 -1.49 -9.65 8.02
CA GLY A 82 -0.06 -9.73 7.73
C GLY A 82 0.18 -10.61 6.51
N ASN A 83 1.30 -10.41 5.83
CA ASN A 83 1.71 -11.18 4.64
C ASN A 83 0.75 -11.00 3.45
N HIS A 84 0.07 -9.85 3.36
CA HIS A 84 -0.89 -9.55 2.30
C HIS A 84 -0.61 -8.20 1.67
N VAL A 85 -0.92 -8.11 0.37
CA VAL A 85 -0.90 -6.87 -0.39
C VAL A 85 -2.32 -6.50 -0.79
N TYR A 86 -2.72 -5.28 -0.49
CA TYR A 86 -4.02 -4.73 -0.80
C TYR A 86 -3.90 -3.59 -1.80
N VAL A 87 -4.72 -3.59 -2.84
CA VAL A 87 -4.76 -2.52 -3.84
C VAL A 87 -6.10 -1.80 -3.81
N ILE A 88 -6.07 -0.49 -4.04
CA ILE A 88 -7.27 0.33 -4.15
C ILE A 88 -8.02 0.05 -5.47
N PRO A 89 -9.34 -0.13 -5.46
CA PRO A 89 -10.11 -0.22 -6.69
C PRO A 89 -10.20 1.13 -7.42
N PRO A 90 -10.38 1.14 -8.75
CA PRO A 90 -10.56 2.38 -9.50
C PRO A 90 -11.83 3.10 -9.05
N ARG A 91 -11.82 4.45 -9.09
CA ARG A 91 -12.94 5.34 -8.71
C ARG A 91 -13.28 5.42 -7.21
N PHE A 92 -12.51 4.76 -6.34
CA PHE A 92 -12.69 4.86 -4.90
C PHE A 92 -11.49 5.54 -4.23
N ASN A 93 -11.74 6.06 -3.05
CA ASN A 93 -10.75 6.36 -2.03
C ASN A 93 -10.76 5.25 -0.98
N LEU A 94 -9.65 5.10 -0.26
CA LEU A 94 -9.51 4.09 0.80
C LEU A 94 -9.42 4.75 2.17
N GLY A 95 -10.10 4.17 3.16
CA GLY A 95 -9.98 4.46 4.57
C GLY A 95 -9.61 3.21 5.37
N ILE A 96 -9.32 3.39 6.66
CA ILE A 96 -9.07 2.30 7.60
C ILE A 96 -9.64 2.66 8.97
N SER A 97 -10.29 1.69 9.62
CA SER A 97 -10.80 1.78 11.00
C SER A 97 -10.71 0.40 11.64
N ASP A 98 -10.17 0.31 12.85
CA ASP A 98 -9.95 -0.92 13.60
C ASP A 98 -9.20 -1.99 12.80
N GLY A 99 -8.23 -1.57 11.97
CA GLY A 99 -7.53 -2.45 11.03
C GLY A 99 -8.39 -3.02 9.90
N VAL A 100 -9.54 -2.42 9.61
CA VAL A 100 -10.43 -2.79 8.50
C VAL A 100 -10.37 -1.71 7.43
N LEU A 101 -9.92 -2.10 6.25
CA LEU A 101 -9.91 -1.26 5.05
C LEU A 101 -11.33 -1.12 4.51
N GLN A 102 -11.69 0.11 4.12
CA GLN A 102 -13.01 0.43 3.59
C GLN A 102 -12.89 1.36 2.39
N THR A 103 -13.72 1.12 1.38
CA THR A 103 -13.79 1.97 0.19
C THR A 103 -14.86 3.03 0.33
N ALA A 104 -14.58 4.23 -0.17
CA ALA A 104 -15.54 5.32 -0.29
C ALA A 104 -15.48 5.88 -1.71
N PRO A 105 -16.61 6.25 -2.35
CA PRO A 105 -16.59 6.86 -3.68
C PRO A 105 -15.66 8.07 -3.73
N ARG A 106 -14.91 8.21 -4.83
CA ARG A 106 -14.14 9.42 -5.09
C ARG A 106 -15.11 10.61 -5.25
N PRO A 107 -14.80 11.80 -4.70
CA PRO A 107 -15.64 12.98 -4.93
C PRO A 107 -15.71 13.35 -6.42
N ASP A 108 -16.91 13.71 -6.88
CA ASP A 108 -17.21 14.04 -8.29
C ASP A 108 -16.57 15.35 -8.79
N GLY A 109 -15.97 16.13 -7.89
CA GLY A 109 -15.30 17.39 -8.20
C GLY A 109 -14.26 17.81 -7.17
N GLY A 110 -13.39 18.73 -7.57
CA GLY A 110 -12.33 19.27 -6.71
C GLY A 110 -11.05 18.42 -6.68
N ARG A 111 -10.10 18.84 -5.83
CA ARG A 111 -8.80 18.19 -5.71
C ARG A 111 -8.91 16.93 -4.85
N ASN A 112 -8.81 15.75 -5.45
CA ASN A 112 -8.71 14.49 -4.72
C ASN A 112 -7.25 14.22 -4.30
N MET A 113 -7.04 13.91 -3.02
CA MET A 113 -5.72 13.57 -2.45
C MET A 113 -5.84 12.23 -1.71
N PRO A 114 -5.99 11.11 -2.45
CA PRO A 114 -6.26 9.80 -1.86
C PRO A 114 -5.12 9.30 -0.96
N VAL A 115 -3.85 9.61 -1.31
CA VAL A 115 -2.69 9.18 -0.50
C VAL A 115 -2.66 9.93 0.83
N ASP A 116 -2.77 11.26 0.80
CA ASP A 116 -2.82 12.07 2.03
C ASP A 116 -3.99 11.67 2.94
N SER A 117 -5.16 11.38 2.34
CA SER A 117 -6.36 10.99 3.07
C SER A 117 -6.17 9.64 3.75
N PHE A 118 -5.65 8.65 3.03
CA PHE A 118 -5.38 7.32 3.58
C PHE A 118 -4.28 7.37 4.66
N PHE A 119 -3.18 8.09 4.43
CA PHE A 119 -2.09 8.19 5.42
C PHE A 119 -2.55 8.83 6.73
N ARG A 120 -3.47 9.81 6.65
CA ARG A 120 -4.07 10.40 7.85
C ARG A 120 -4.94 9.39 8.61
N ALA A 121 -5.81 8.67 7.91
CA ALA A 121 -6.64 7.62 8.52
C ALA A 121 -5.77 6.52 9.14
N LEU A 122 -4.73 6.09 8.42
CA LEU A 122 -3.77 5.08 8.87
C LEU A 122 -3.03 5.50 10.15
N ALA A 123 -2.55 6.74 10.20
CA ALA A 123 -1.87 7.27 11.39
C ALA A 123 -2.82 7.39 12.59
N GLN A 124 -4.09 7.73 12.35
CA GLN A 124 -5.11 7.83 13.39
C GLN A 124 -5.51 6.45 13.94
N ASP A 125 -5.64 5.46 13.07
CA ASP A 125 -6.07 4.11 13.42
C ASP A 125 -4.96 3.26 14.04
N ARG A 126 -3.79 3.21 13.39
CA ARG A 126 -2.72 2.25 13.72
C ARG A 126 -1.62 2.83 14.60
N GLY A 127 -1.55 4.17 14.74
CA GLY A 127 -0.57 4.84 15.60
C GLY A 127 0.87 4.41 15.29
N SER A 128 1.56 3.81 16.28
CA SER A 128 2.93 3.30 16.13
C SER A 128 3.06 2.06 15.23
N ARG A 129 1.94 1.47 14.79
CA ARG A 129 1.88 0.34 13.84
C ARG A 129 1.53 0.79 12.42
N ALA A 130 1.76 2.07 12.11
CA ALA A 130 1.59 2.67 10.80
C ALA A 130 2.96 3.00 10.16
N LEU A 131 3.13 2.65 8.89
CA LEU A 131 4.26 3.13 8.08
C LEU A 131 3.72 3.74 6.79
N GLY A 132 4.22 4.93 6.42
CA GLY A 132 3.87 5.60 5.16
C GLY A 132 5.06 5.60 4.21
N VAL A 133 4.88 5.09 2.99
CA VAL A 133 5.91 5.09 1.96
C VAL A 133 5.39 5.84 0.75
N VAL A 134 6.13 6.83 0.29
CA VAL A 134 5.81 7.53 -0.96
C VAL A 134 6.83 7.12 -1.99
N LEU A 135 6.36 6.42 -3.03
CA LEU A 135 7.18 6.05 -4.18
C LEU A 135 7.16 7.15 -5.21
N SER A 136 8.25 7.27 -5.97
CA SER A 136 8.44 8.37 -6.91
C SER A 136 7.29 8.45 -7.92
N GLY A 137 6.67 9.63 -7.94
CA GLY A 137 5.75 10.11 -8.97
C GLY A 137 5.86 11.62 -9.09
N THR A 138 5.28 12.22 -10.12
CA THR A 138 5.31 13.67 -10.36
C THR A 138 4.30 14.45 -9.50
N ALA A 139 3.43 13.75 -8.77
CA ALA A 139 2.38 14.34 -7.93
C ALA A 139 2.89 14.76 -6.54
N SER A 140 2.30 15.81 -5.96
CA SER A 140 2.61 16.27 -4.59
C SER A 140 1.84 15.51 -3.49
N ASP A 141 0.99 14.55 -3.87
CA ASP A 141 0.17 13.74 -2.96
C ASP A 141 1.05 12.72 -2.23
N GLY A 142 0.93 12.65 -0.90
CA GLY A 142 1.78 11.84 -0.01
C GLY A 142 2.94 12.61 0.63
N THR A 143 3.27 13.82 0.18
CA THR A 143 4.34 14.62 0.81
C THR A 143 3.77 15.58 1.87
N PRO A 144 4.36 15.66 3.08
CA PRO A 144 3.98 16.70 4.04
C PRO A 144 4.18 18.08 3.39
N ARG A 145 3.10 18.87 3.26
CA ARG A 145 3.19 20.26 2.77
C ARG A 145 4.19 21.04 3.62
N ARG A 146 5.27 21.54 3.01
CA ARG A 146 6.12 22.61 3.59
C ARG A 146 5.34 23.94 3.60
N ARG A 147 4.34 24.06 4.46
CA ARG A 147 3.77 25.36 4.86
C ARG A 147 3.42 25.30 6.35
N GLY A 148 4.28 25.89 7.16
CA GLY A 148 4.08 26.05 8.60
C GLY A 148 4.20 24.73 9.35
N ARG A 149 4.71 24.79 10.57
CA ARG A 149 4.71 23.65 11.49
C ARG A 149 3.26 23.21 11.71
N ALA A 150 2.87 22.07 11.13
CA ALA A 150 1.65 21.39 11.52
C ALA A 150 1.86 20.83 12.94
N LYS A 151 1.48 21.64 13.95
CA LYS A 151 1.22 21.15 15.30
C LYS A 151 0.09 20.12 15.20
N GLY A 152 0.36 18.85 15.55
CA GLY A 152 -0.71 17.87 15.78
C GLY A 152 -0.55 16.47 15.17
N ALA A 153 0.61 16.09 14.61
CA ALA A 153 0.82 14.67 14.29
C ALA A 153 1.05 13.89 15.59
N LYS A 154 0.04 13.13 16.03
CA LYS A 154 0.23 12.09 17.06
C LYS A 154 1.37 11.18 16.55
N ARG A 155 2.35 10.93 17.43
CA ARG A 155 3.58 10.17 17.15
C ARG A 155 3.21 8.81 16.54
N GLY A 156 3.58 8.53 15.29
CA GLY A 156 3.27 7.23 14.69
C GLY A 156 3.69 7.04 13.23
N LEU A 157 3.42 8.00 12.34
CA LEU A 157 3.71 7.82 10.91
C LEU A 157 5.13 8.25 10.55
N CYS A 158 6.01 7.29 10.27
CA CYS A 158 7.27 7.56 9.59
C CYS A 158 6.98 7.61 8.07
N ALA A 159 7.12 8.76 7.44
CA ALA A 159 6.93 8.92 5.99
C ALA A 159 8.29 8.84 5.28
N LEU A 160 8.59 7.70 4.66
CA LEU A 160 9.80 7.51 3.88
C LEU A 160 9.52 7.84 2.41
N ARG A 161 10.16 8.87 1.88
CA ARG A 161 10.17 9.13 0.44
C ARG A 161 11.34 8.37 -0.17
N LEU A 162 11.04 7.27 -0.85
CA LEU A 162 12.04 6.60 -1.67
C LEU A 162 12.16 7.44 -2.95
N GLY A 163 13.35 8.00 -3.19
CA GLY A 163 13.67 8.68 -4.44
C GLY A 163 13.57 7.72 -5.64
N ARG A 164 13.94 8.19 -6.85
CA ARG A 164 14.12 7.28 -7.98
C ARG A 164 15.20 6.26 -7.60
N LEU A 165 14.78 5.10 -7.11
CA LEU A 165 15.64 3.94 -7.01
C LEU A 165 16.04 3.63 -8.46
N PRO A 166 17.34 3.58 -8.80
CA PRO A 166 17.72 3.04 -10.08
C PRO A 166 17.16 1.62 -10.12
N VAL A 167 16.25 1.35 -11.07
CA VAL A 167 15.79 -0.01 -11.34
C VAL A 167 17.05 -0.75 -11.77
N ALA A 168 17.64 -1.50 -10.85
CA ALA A 168 18.78 -2.35 -11.17
C ALA A 168 18.29 -3.33 -12.23
N ARG A 169 18.80 -3.17 -13.46
CA ARG A 169 18.59 -4.17 -14.51
C ARG A 169 19.10 -5.49 -13.94
N ALA A 170 18.22 -6.48 -13.84
CA ALA A 170 18.62 -7.86 -13.62
C ALA A 170 19.52 -8.26 -14.79
N GLN A 171 20.83 -8.19 -14.59
CA GLN A 171 21.79 -8.90 -15.43
C GLN A 171 21.71 -10.35 -14.98
N GLY A 172 21.32 -11.23 -15.91
CA GLY A 172 21.06 -12.64 -15.66
C GLY A 172 22.24 -13.34 -14.98
N CYS A 173 21.92 -14.26 -14.07
CA CYS A 173 22.89 -15.19 -13.53
C CYS A 173 23.40 -16.11 -14.65
N PRO A 174 24.73 -16.26 -14.84
CA PRO A 174 25.25 -17.40 -15.58
C PRO A 174 25.02 -18.69 -14.75
N ALA A 175 24.86 -19.79 -15.49
CA ALA A 175 24.53 -21.14 -15.00
C ALA A 175 25.56 -21.71 -14.02
#